data_AF-A0A5D3E097-F1
#
_entry.id   AF-A0A5D3E097-F1
#
_cell.length_a   1.000
_cell.length_b   1.000
_cell.length_c   1.000
_cell.angle_alpha   90.00
_cell.angle_beta   90.00
_cell.angle_gamma   90.00
#
_symmetry.space_group_name_H-M   'P 1'
#
loop_
_entity.id
_entity.type
_entity.pdbx_description
1 polymer ?
#
loop_
_entity_poly.entity_id
_entity_poly.type
_entity_poly.pdbx_seq_one_letter_code
_entity_poly.pdbx_strand_id
1 'polypeptide(L)'
;MKFRPFFLSEYEIQTIFFIRSIHVKVVVHYYGRLAAKQGWRFDTTYDHKDENGEPLPFTFVLGSGKVIAGMEAAVKSMKVGGIRRVIIPPSQGYQNTSQEPIPPNV
;
A
#
# COMPACT_ATOMS: atom_id res chain seq x y z
N MET A 1 1.04 -30.63 18.63
CA MET A 1 1.31 -29.75 17.47
C MET A 1 1.01 -28.31 17.88
N LYS A 2 2.04 -27.47 18.03
CA LYS A 2 1.85 -26.05 18.41
C LYS A 2 1.29 -25.33 17.19
N PHE A 3 0.02 -24.93 17.25
CA PHE A 3 -0.53 -23.94 16.31
C PHE A 3 0.34 -22.69 16.43
N ARG A 4 1.13 -22.40 15.38
CA ARG A 4 1.81 -21.11 15.29
C ARG A 4 0.71 -20.08 15.01
N PRO A 5 0.52 -19.06 15.86
CA PRO A 5 -0.42 -17.99 15.55
C PRO A 5 0.05 -17.34 14.25
N PHE A 6 -0.83 -17.34 13.25
CA PHE A 6 -0.61 -16.90 11.88
C PHE A 6 -0.60 -15.37 11.84
N PHE A 7 0.29 -14.73 12.60
CA PHE A 7 0.24 -13.29 12.91
C PHE A 7 1.23 -12.43 12.11
N LEU A 8 1.79 -12.97 11.01
CA LEU A 8 2.93 -12.37 10.31
C LEU A 8 2.73 -12.38 8.79
N SER A 9 1.73 -11.66 8.27
CA SER A 9 1.74 -11.30 6.85
C SER A 9 2.57 -10.02 6.68
N GLU A 10 3.85 -10.17 6.34
CA GLU A 10 4.63 -9.01 5.87
C GLU A 10 4.00 -8.50 4.57
N TYR A 11 3.63 -7.22 4.57
CA TYR A 11 3.08 -6.54 3.40
C TYR A 11 4.25 -5.99 2.59
N GLU A 12 4.32 -6.34 1.31
CA GLU A 12 5.27 -5.73 0.39
C GLU A 12 4.50 -4.75 -0.50
N ILE A 13 4.62 -3.46 -0.19
CA ILE A 13 4.06 -2.42 -1.05
C ILE A 13 5.20 -1.90 -1.93
N GLN A 14 5.12 -2.23 -3.22
CA GLN A 14 5.92 -1.59 -4.24
C GLN A 14 5.13 -0.36 -4.70
N THR A 15 5.34 0.74 -3.99
CA THR A 15 4.89 2.06 -4.46
C THR A 15 5.92 2.48 -5.55
N ILE A 16 5.62 3.31 -6.53
CA ILE A 16 5.70 4.74 -6.34
C ILE A 16 5.63 5.36 -7.74
N PHE A 17 4.80 6.39 -7.88
CA PHE A 17 5.16 7.71 -8.42
C PHE A 17 4.58 8.73 -7.43
N PHE A 18 5.37 9.64 -6.87
CA PHE A 18 4.83 10.77 -6.10
C PHE A 18 4.68 11.94 -7.05
N ILE A 19 3.46 12.39 -7.33
CA ILE A 19 3.23 13.48 -8.28
C ILE A 19 2.70 14.68 -7.50
N ARG A 20 3.57 15.69 -7.31
CA ARG A 20 3.25 17.03 -6.79
C ARG A 20 2.80 17.09 -5.31
N SER A 21 3.52 17.87 -4.49
CA SER A 21 3.13 18.21 -3.11
C SER A 21 2.73 19.67 -3.00
N ILE A 22 1.52 19.92 -2.51
CA ILE A 22 1.18 21.17 -1.80
C ILE A 22 1.25 20.80 -0.31
N HIS A 23 2.47 20.69 0.22
CA HIS A 23 2.94 20.23 1.56
C HIS A 23 2.26 19.01 2.22
N VAL A 24 0.93 18.94 2.28
CA VAL A 24 0.15 17.87 2.94
C VAL A 24 -0.60 16.95 1.98
N LYS A 25 -0.87 17.38 0.74
CA LYS A 25 -1.58 16.53 -0.24
C LYS A 25 -0.59 15.62 -0.98
N VAL A 26 -0.87 14.32 -0.97
CA VAL A 26 -0.09 13.27 -1.63
C VAL A 26 -0.91 12.68 -2.76
N VAL A 27 -0.29 12.52 -3.93
CA VAL A 27 -0.86 11.81 -5.08
C VAL A 27 0.12 10.71 -5.45
N VAL A 28 -0.36 9.47 -5.47
CA VAL A 28 0.51 8.29 -5.57
C VAL A 28 -0.09 7.16 -6.40
N HIS A 29 0.74 6.57 -7.25
CA HIS A 29 0.50 5.23 -7.79
C HIS A 29 1.19 4.17 -6.94
N TYR A 30 0.48 3.07 -6.67
CA TYR A 30 1.00 1.95 -5.92
C TYR A 30 0.43 0.61 -6.38
N TYR A 31 1.10 -0.45 -5.96
CA TYR A 31 0.47 -1.75 -5.82
C TYR A 31 0.96 -2.42 -4.53
N GLY A 32 0.06 -3.14 -3.87
CA GLY A 32 0.31 -3.90 -2.66
C GLY A 32 0.36 -5.39 -2.95
N ARG A 33 1.32 -6.09 -2.35
CA ARG A 33 1.44 -7.56 -2.38
C ARG A 33 1.60 -8.13 -0.98
N LEU A 34 1.15 -9.35 -0.78
CA LEU A 34 1.39 -10.10 0.45
C LEU A 34 2.61 -11.02 0.25
N ALA A 35 3.72 -10.74 0.94
CA ALA A 35 4.93 -11.56 0.84
C ALA A 35 4.64 -13.00 1.29
N ALA A 36 3.87 -13.16 2.38
CA ALA A 36 3.47 -14.45 2.92
C ALA A 36 2.52 -15.26 2.00
N LYS A 37 1.89 -14.64 0.99
CA LYS A 37 1.04 -15.32 0.00
C LYS A 37 1.69 -15.31 -1.40
N GLN A 38 2.98 -15.66 -1.45
CA GLN A 38 3.76 -15.76 -2.69
C GLN A 38 3.71 -14.49 -3.55
N GLY A 39 3.68 -13.31 -2.93
CA GLY A 39 3.61 -12.04 -3.64
C GLY A 39 2.26 -11.75 -4.28
N TRP A 40 1.17 -12.38 -3.81
CA TRP A 40 -0.18 -12.11 -4.30
C TRP A 40 -0.51 -10.61 -4.20
N ARG A 41 -0.91 -10.00 -5.33
CA ARG A 41 -1.30 -8.59 -5.43
C ARG A 41 -2.73 -8.43 -4.95
N PHE A 42 -2.90 -7.63 -3.91
CA PHE A 42 -4.21 -7.44 -3.28
C PHE A 42 -4.87 -6.10 -3.64
N ASP A 43 -4.08 -5.11 -4.04
CA ASP A 43 -4.58 -3.78 -4.39
C ASP A 43 -3.60 -3.09 -5.34
N THR A 44 -4.12 -2.24 -6.23
CA THR A 44 -3.32 -1.44 -7.15
C THR A 44 -4.10 -0.31 -7.80
N THR A 45 -3.46 0.85 -7.91
CA THR A 45 -4.00 1.98 -8.67
C THR A 45 -3.93 1.79 -10.18
N TYR A 46 -3.09 0.87 -10.68
CA TYR A 46 -2.85 0.71 -12.12
C TYR A 46 -4.00 0.03 -12.87
N ASP A 47 -4.85 -0.68 -12.16
CA ASP A 47 -6.01 -1.37 -12.74
C ASP A 47 -7.21 -0.40 -12.88
N HIS A 48 -7.18 0.77 -12.22
CA HIS A 48 -8.20 1.81 -12.33
C HIS A 48 -7.74 2.85 -13.36
N LYS A 49 -8.53 3.05 -14.42
CA LYS A 49 -8.19 3.95 -15.55
C LYS A 49 -9.21 5.07 -15.69
N ASP A 50 -8.74 6.23 -16.14
CA ASP A 50 -9.59 7.34 -16.56
C ASP A 50 -10.18 7.12 -17.96
N GLU A 51 -10.90 8.12 -18.47
CA GLU A 51 -11.53 8.09 -19.81
C GLU A 51 -10.51 7.98 -20.96
N ASN A 52 -9.26 8.37 -20.72
CA ASN A 52 -8.17 8.30 -21.70
C ASN A 52 -7.37 6.99 -21.59
N GLY A 53 -7.71 6.13 -20.61
CA GLY A 53 -7.03 4.88 -20.35
C GLY A 53 -5.80 5.01 -19.44
N GLU A 54 -5.56 6.18 -18.87
CA GLU A 54 -4.43 6.44 -17.98
C GLU A 54 -4.74 5.99 -16.56
N PRO A 55 -3.77 5.38 -15.84
CA PRO A 55 -3.96 4.99 -14.45
C PRO A 55 -4.42 6.15 -13.56
N LEU A 56 -5.44 5.94 -12.73
CA LEU A 56 -5.92 6.91 -11.76
C LEU A 56 -5.09 6.83 -10.46
N PRO A 57 -4.39 7.90 -10.05
CA PRO A 57 -3.61 7.87 -8.83
C PRO A 57 -4.51 7.96 -7.60
N PHE A 58 -4.06 7.34 -6.52
CA PHE A 58 -4.70 7.51 -5.22
C PHE A 58 -4.24 8.84 -4.58
N THR A 59 -5.19 9.57 -4.02
CA THR A 59 -4.94 10.88 -3.41
C THR A 59 -5.37 10.88 -1.95
N PHE A 60 -4.48 11.33 -1.06
CA PHE A 60 -4.78 11.47 0.36
C PHE A 60 -4.03 12.65 0.99
N VAL A 61 -4.44 13.00 2.20
CA VAL A 61 -3.77 14.02 3.02
C VAL A 61 -2.85 13.31 4.02
N LEU A 62 -1.57 13.66 4.03
CA LEU A 62 -0.59 13.08 4.93
C LEU A 62 -0.93 13.45 6.39
N GLY A 63 -1.01 12.44 7.26
CA GLY A 63 -1.36 12.62 8.66
C GLY A 63 -2.86 12.60 8.93
N SER A 64 -3.70 12.35 7.92
CA SER A 64 -5.15 12.24 8.11
C SER A 64 -5.61 10.87 8.58
N GLY A 65 -4.71 9.87 8.67
CA GLY A 65 -5.04 8.50 9.04
C GLY A 65 -5.92 7.79 8.00
N LYS A 66 -5.91 8.25 6.75
CA LYS A 66 -6.69 7.66 5.64
C LYS A 66 -6.00 6.44 5.01
N VAL A 67 -4.71 6.25 5.29
CA VAL A 67 -3.92 5.11 4.85
C VAL A 67 -3.28 4.43 6.06
N ILE A 68 -2.81 3.20 5.87
CA ILE A 68 -2.07 2.45 6.89
C ILE A 68 -0.82 3.22 7.35
N ALA A 69 -0.45 3.07 8.62
CA ALA A 69 0.62 3.84 9.25
C ALA A 69 1.97 3.68 8.53
N GLY A 70 2.28 2.49 8.02
CA GLY A 70 3.51 2.22 7.27
C GLY A 70 3.59 2.98 5.94
N MET A 71 2.45 3.20 5.28
CA MET A 71 2.40 3.97 4.03
C MET A 71 2.59 5.46 4.32
N GLU A 72 1.98 6.00 5.38
CA GLU A 72 2.27 7.38 5.81
C GLU A 72 3.75 7.57 6.16
N ALA A 73 4.34 6.64 6.92
CA ALA A 73 5.75 6.69 7.30
C ALA A 73 6.68 6.65 6.08
N ALA A 74 6.37 5.80 5.09
CA ALA A 74 7.16 5.70 3.87
C ALA A 74 7.15 7.01 3.07
N VAL A 75 5.95 7.55 2.83
CA VAL A 75 5.77 8.75 2.00
C VAL A 75 6.43 9.99 2.63
N LYS A 76 6.50 10.09 3.97
CA LYS A 76 7.20 11.18 4.66
C LYS A 76 8.67 11.33 4.23
N SER A 77 9.32 10.24 3.86
CA SER A 77 10.73 10.23 3.43
C SER A 77 10.93 10.33 1.91
N MET A 78 9.84 10.37 1.14
CA MET A 78 9.90 10.34 -0.31
C MET A 78 9.97 11.73 -0.93
N LYS A 79 10.57 11.79 -2.12
CA LYS A 79 10.57 12.98 -2.97
C LYS A 79 9.61 12.79 -4.13
N VAL A 80 9.11 13.90 -4.67
CA VAL A 80 8.34 13.92 -5.92
C VAL A 80 9.11 13.20 -7.03
N GLY A 81 8.42 12.33 -7.75
CA GLY A 81 8.94 11.54 -8.87
C GLY A 81 9.88 10.40 -8.48
N GLY A 82 10.27 10.24 -7.21
CA GLY A 82 11.07 9.09 -6.77
C GLY A 82 10.33 7.78 -7.01
N ILE A 83 10.98 6.61 -6.95
CA ILE A 83 10.34 5.29 -6.85
C ILE A 83 11.04 4.44 -5.77
N ARG A 84 10.35 3.57 -5.03
CA ARG A 84 10.95 2.76 -3.95
C ARG A 84 10.11 1.51 -3.62
N ARG A 85 10.69 0.52 -2.97
CA ARG A 85 9.94 -0.59 -2.38
C ARG A 85 9.84 -0.42 -0.87
N VAL A 86 8.68 -0.70 -0.28
CA VAL A 86 8.46 -0.61 1.16
C VAL A 86 7.93 -1.94 1.67
N ILE A 87 8.60 -2.49 2.68
CA ILE A 87 8.11 -3.64 3.42
C ILE A 87 7.47 -3.09 4.69
N ILE A 88 6.18 -3.36 4.87
CA ILE A 88 5.39 -2.86 6.00
C ILE A 88 5.04 -4.06 6.89
N PRO A 89 5.46 -4.05 8.17
CA PRO A 89 5.08 -5.08 9.11
C PRO A 89 3.58 -4.99 9.44
N PRO A 90 2.93 -6.09 9.88
CA PRO A 90 1.51 -6.07 10.24
C PRO A 90 1.11 -5.02 11.27
N SER A 91 1.99 -4.74 12.23
CA SER A 91 1.79 -3.71 13.23
C SER A 91 1.61 -2.29 12.66
N GLN A 92 2.04 -2.06 11.42
CA GLN A 92 1.90 -0.78 10.70
C GLN A 92 1.06 -0.91 9.43
N GLY A 93 0.50 -2.09 9.16
CA GLY A 93 -0.36 -2.39 8.02
C GLY A 93 -1.81 -2.56 8.44
N TYR A 94 -2.42 -3.63 7.95
CA TYR A 94 -3.74 -4.06 8.42
C TYR A 94 -3.56 -4.96 9.65
N GLN A 95 -4.01 -4.47 10.81
CA GLN A 95 -3.74 -5.08 12.11
C GLN A 95 -4.77 -6.15 12.51
N ASN A 96 -5.95 -6.14 11.90
CA ASN A 96 -7.03 -7.08 12.19
C ASN A 96 -7.41 -7.86 10.93
N THR A 97 -7.78 -9.13 11.10
CA THR A 97 -8.14 -10.04 9.99
C THR A 97 -9.34 -9.55 9.18
N SER A 98 -10.24 -8.78 9.80
CA SER A 98 -11.35 -8.10 9.11
C SER A 98 -10.90 -7.01 8.13
N GLN A 99 -9.66 -6.55 8.23
CA GLN A 99 -9.04 -5.57 7.35
C GLN A 99 -7.99 -6.21 6.43
N GLU A 100 -7.72 -7.51 6.58
CA GLU A 100 -6.80 -8.19 5.70
C GLU A 100 -7.41 -8.36 4.30
N PRO A 101 -6.62 -8.15 3.23
CA PRO A 101 -7.08 -8.41 1.90
C PRO A 101 -7.38 -9.90 1.68
N ILE A 102 -8.56 -10.19 1.12
CA ILE A 102 -9.02 -11.55 0.85
C ILE A 102 -8.46 -12.02 -0.51
N PRO A 103 -7.78 -13.18 -0.57
CA PRO A 103 -7.34 -13.76 -1.84
C PRO A 103 -8.52 -14.04 -2.77
N PRO A 104 -8.41 -13.75 -4.09
CA PRO A 104 -9.38 -14.19 -5.07
C PRO A 104 -9.29 -15.72 -5.18
N ASN A 105 -10.40 -16.39 -4.85
CA ASN A 105 -10.60 -17.85 -4.86
C ASN A 105 -9.60 -18.66 -4.03
N VAL A 106 -10.01 -18.97 -2.79
CA VAL A 106 -9.67 -20.25 -2.13
C VAL A 106 -10.70 -21.31 -2.50
#